data_AF-A0A9E1GQ00-F1
#
_entry.id   AF-A0A9E1GQ00-F1
#
_cell.length_a   1.000
_cell.length_b   1.000
_cell.length_c   1.000
_cell.angle_alpha   90.00
_cell.angle_beta   90.00
_cell.angle_gamma   90.00
#
_symmetry.space_group_name_H-M   'P 1'
#
loop_
_entity.id
_entity.type
_entity.pdbx_description
1 polymer ?
#
loop_
_entity_poly.entity_id
_entity_poly.type
_entity_poly.pdbx_seq_one_letter_code
_entity_poly.pdbx_strand_id
1 'polypeptide(L)'
;MHFFFLLNSDIYYNGINPDASKQLNVDYGFGGGVFAYGGSEWLRFSKFTEGEKNWNERVLNSTEPQKLDPPIMSNEEEKEELSLIQTNLMDYVNQSALQFITGELDLEADWDSYVSQCEAKGSTEYVDMANEIFQNTKDLLGM
;
A
#
# COMPACT_ATOMS: atom_id res chain seq x y z
N MET A 1 -8.11 23.33 -20.06
CA MET A 1 -8.05 22.76 -21.42
C MET A 1 -7.59 21.33 -21.27
N HIS A 2 -8.51 20.36 -21.27
CA HIS A 2 -8.19 18.94 -21.08
C HIS A 2 -7.81 18.34 -22.43
N PHE A 3 -6.55 17.95 -22.59
CA PHE A 3 -6.09 17.18 -23.74
C PHE A 3 -6.49 15.72 -23.51
N PHE A 4 -7.58 15.28 -24.15
CA PHE A 4 -7.91 13.87 -24.23
C PHE A 4 -7.03 13.23 -25.29
N PHE A 5 -6.19 12.27 -24.88
CA PHE A 5 -5.49 11.41 -25.83
C PHE A 5 -6.52 10.47 -26.47
N LEU A 6 -6.75 10.64 -27.77
CA LEU A 6 -7.59 9.72 -28.54
C LEU A 6 -6.68 8.66 -29.18
N LEU A 7 -6.86 7.40 -28.79
CA LEU A 7 -6.15 6.29 -29.41
C LEU A 7 -6.68 6.08 -30.83
N ASN A 8 -5.78 5.83 -31.79
CA ASN A 8 -6.19 5.55 -33.16
C ASN A 8 -7.09 4.30 -33.18
N SER A 9 -8.17 4.35 -33.95
CA SER A 9 -9.20 3.30 -33.99
C SER A 9 -8.69 1.93 -34.42
N ASP A 10 -7.55 1.87 -35.12
CA ASP A 10 -6.89 0.64 -35.54
C ASP A 10 -5.93 0.06 -34.48
N ILE A 11 -5.82 0.69 -33.32
CA ILE A 11 -4.96 0.27 -32.20
C ILE A 11 -5.81 -0.04 -30.97
N TYR A 12 -5.66 -1.25 -30.45
CA TYR A 12 -6.23 -1.75 -29.22
C TYR A 12 -5.35 -1.40 -28.01
N TYR A 13 -5.99 -1.03 -26.91
CA TYR A 13 -5.35 -0.96 -25.59
C TYR A 13 -6.39 -1.01 -24.46
N ASN A 14 -6.23 -1.95 -23.51
CA ASN A 14 -7.01 -2.02 -22.27
C ASN A 14 -8.53 -1.83 -22.47
N GLY A 15 -9.14 -2.59 -23.40
CA GLY A 15 -10.57 -2.51 -23.70
C GLY A 15 -11.00 -1.35 -24.62
N ILE A 16 -10.10 -0.43 -24.97
CA ILE A 16 -10.32 0.59 -26.01
C ILE A 16 -10.08 -0.03 -27.39
N ASN A 17 -11.02 0.18 -28.32
CA ASN A 17 -11.03 -0.41 -29.66
C ASN A 17 -10.90 -1.96 -29.64
N PRO A 18 -11.86 -2.69 -29.04
CA PRO A 18 -11.73 -4.14 -28.81
C PRO A 18 -11.53 -4.98 -30.08
N ASP A 19 -11.97 -4.46 -31.23
CA ASP A 19 -11.86 -5.13 -32.53
C ASP A 19 -10.60 -4.73 -33.32
N ALA A 20 -9.76 -3.86 -32.78
CA ALA A 20 -8.52 -3.43 -33.43
C ALA A 20 -7.47 -4.56 -33.47
N SER A 21 -6.78 -4.66 -34.60
CA SER A 21 -5.81 -5.74 -34.84
C SER A 21 -4.41 -5.44 -34.32
N LYS A 22 -4.04 -4.16 -34.17
CA LYS A 22 -2.74 -3.75 -33.60
C LYS A 22 -2.89 -3.51 -32.11
N GLN A 23 -1.88 -3.83 -31.32
CA GLN A 23 -1.86 -3.60 -29.87
C GLN A 23 -0.80 -2.56 -29.50
N LEU A 24 -1.19 -1.55 -28.71
CA LEU A 24 -0.30 -0.45 -28.32
C LEU A 24 0.97 -0.92 -27.59
N ASN A 25 0.84 -1.92 -26.73
CA ASN A 25 1.93 -2.50 -25.96
C ASN A 25 2.79 -3.47 -26.77
N VAL A 26 2.19 -4.32 -27.60
CA VAL A 26 2.93 -5.35 -28.35
C VAL A 26 3.62 -4.75 -29.58
N ASP A 27 2.90 -3.98 -30.38
CA ASP A 27 3.40 -3.53 -31.69
C ASP A 27 4.22 -2.24 -31.59
N TYR A 28 4.01 -1.45 -30.53
CA TYR A 28 4.64 -0.13 -30.39
C TYR A 28 5.42 0.04 -29.08
N GLY A 29 5.34 -0.91 -28.13
CA GLY A 29 6.08 -0.84 -26.86
C GLY A 29 5.58 0.23 -25.88
N PHE A 30 4.38 0.80 -26.08
CA PHE A 30 3.80 1.83 -25.21
C PHE A 30 2.73 1.27 -24.26
N GLY A 31 2.52 1.91 -23.11
CA GLY A 31 1.47 1.49 -22.18
C GLY A 31 1.77 0.17 -21.44
N GLY A 32 3.04 -0.18 -21.26
CA GLY A 32 3.44 -1.31 -20.40
C GLY A 32 2.94 -1.11 -18.96
N GLY A 33 2.41 -2.19 -18.37
CA GLY A 33 1.60 -2.20 -17.14
C GLY A 33 1.95 -1.13 -16.10
N VAL A 34 3.10 -1.27 -15.42
CA VAL A 34 3.45 -0.41 -14.27
C VAL A 34 3.58 1.08 -14.60
N PHE A 35 3.95 1.43 -15.84
CA PHE A 35 4.12 2.82 -16.26
C PHE A 35 2.80 3.45 -16.74
N ALA A 36 1.79 2.64 -17.04
CA ALA A 36 0.52 3.13 -17.57
C ALA A 36 -0.41 3.73 -16.51
N TYR A 37 -0.27 3.29 -15.25
CA TYR A 37 -1.16 3.64 -14.14
C TYR A 37 -0.63 4.73 -13.20
N GLY A 38 0.58 5.24 -13.45
CA GLY A 38 1.17 6.36 -12.71
C GLY A 38 0.73 7.73 -13.21
N GLY A 39 0.94 8.76 -12.39
CA GLY A 39 0.67 10.15 -12.73
C GLY A 39 -0.67 10.68 -12.17
N SER A 40 -1.09 11.83 -12.67
CA SER A 40 -2.34 12.48 -12.25
C SER A 40 -3.58 11.64 -12.59
N GLU A 41 -4.67 11.85 -11.85
CA GLU A 41 -5.93 11.15 -12.08
C GLU A 41 -6.42 11.24 -13.52
N TRP A 42 -6.41 12.44 -14.11
CA TRP A 42 -6.84 12.64 -15.49
C TRP A 42 -5.97 11.86 -16.49
N LEU A 43 -4.66 11.73 -16.24
CA LEU A 43 -3.75 11.00 -17.13
C LEU A 43 -4.00 9.50 -17.01
N ARG A 44 -4.20 9.01 -15.78
CA ARG A 44 -4.56 7.61 -15.52
C ARG A 44 -5.90 7.25 -16.16
N PHE A 45 -6.94 8.07 -15.95
CA PHE A 45 -8.29 7.82 -16.46
C PHE A 45 -8.39 7.96 -17.98
N SER A 46 -7.49 8.69 -18.64
CA SER A 46 -7.49 8.80 -20.11
C SER A 46 -7.33 7.45 -20.83
N LYS A 47 -6.81 6.43 -20.14
CA LYS A 47 -6.54 5.09 -20.69
C LYS A 47 -7.55 4.04 -20.21
N PHE A 48 -8.55 4.45 -19.46
CA PHE A 48 -9.57 3.57 -18.91
C PHE A 48 -10.80 3.57 -19.81
N THR A 49 -11.45 2.42 -19.89
CA THR A 49 -12.80 2.32 -20.44
C THR A 49 -13.78 3.15 -19.61
N GLU A 50 -14.93 3.47 -20.18
CA GLU A 50 -15.96 4.23 -19.48
C GLU A 50 -16.45 3.51 -18.21
N GLY A 51 -16.55 2.18 -18.25
CA GLY A 51 -16.92 1.36 -17.09
C GLY A 51 -15.90 1.46 -15.95
N GLU A 52 -14.61 1.40 -16.27
CA GLU A 52 -13.53 1.53 -15.29
C GLU A 52 -13.48 2.94 -14.69
N LYS A 53 -13.67 4.00 -15.48
CA LYS A 53 -13.77 5.39 -14.96
C LYS A 53 -14.90 5.51 -13.96
N ASN A 54 -16.12 5.10 -14.35
CA ASN A 54 -17.29 5.15 -13.49
C ASN A 54 -17.09 4.35 -12.19
N TRP A 55 -16.41 3.20 -12.25
CA TRP A 55 -16.10 2.43 -11.04
C TRP A 55 -15.09 3.16 -10.14
N ASN A 56 -13.99 3.67 -10.70
CA ASN A 56 -12.97 4.39 -9.94
C ASN A 56 -13.54 5.68 -9.32
N GLU A 57 -14.34 6.44 -10.07
CA GLU A 57 -15.01 7.64 -9.56
C GLU A 57 -15.95 7.33 -8.40
N ARG A 58 -16.72 6.23 -8.46
CA ARG A 58 -17.56 5.80 -7.33
C ARG A 58 -16.72 5.47 -6.11
N VAL A 59 -15.64 4.70 -6.28
CA VAL A 59 -14.74 4.34 -5.17
C VAL A 59 -14.16 5.62 -4.56
N LEU A 60 -13.52 6.47 -5.35
CA LEU A 60 -12.88 7.70 -4.88
C LEU A 60 -13.86 8.68 -4.23
N ASN A 61 -15.11 8.77 -4.70
CA ASN A 61 -16.13 9.62 -4.08
C ASN A 61 -16.75 9.00 -2.82
N SER A 62 -16.57 7.69 -2.60
CA SER A 62 -17.12 6.96 -1.45
C SER A 62 -16.09 6.67 -0.35
N THR A 63 -14.81 6.91 -0.62
CA THR A 63 -13.71 6.60 0.29
C THR A 63 -12.80 7.79 0.48
N GLU A 64 -12.37 8.04 1.70
CA GLU A 64 -11.31 9.02 1.95
C GLU A 64 -9.94 8.37 1.66
N PRO A 65 -9.08 9.01 0.86
CA PRO A 65 -7.71 8.54 0.69
C PRO A 65 -7.01 8.51 2.06
N GLN A 66 -6.46 7.35 2.41
CA GLN A 66 -5.64 7.21 3.60
C GLN A 66 -4.41 8.11 3.44
N LYS A 67 -4.19 8.99 4.42
CA LYS A 67 -2.93 9.73 4.51
C LYS A 67 -1.85 8.71 4.80
N LEU A 68 -0.78 8.71 4.00
CA LEU A 68 0.36 7.83 4.26
C LEU A 68 0.97 8.23 5.60
N ASP A 69 1.23 7.22 6.44
CA ASP A 69 1.99 7.40 7.66
C ASP A 69 3.40 7.90 7.29
N PRO A 70 3.95 8.84 8.07
CA PRO A 70 5.30 9.31 7.84
C PRO A 70 6.30 8.16 8.00
N PRO A 71 7.37 8.13 7.20
CA PRO A 71 8.43 7.15 7.39
C PRO A 71 9.15 7.37 8.72
N ILE A 72 9.55 6.27 9.37
CA ILE A 72 10.49 6.31 10.50
C ILE A 72 11.90 6.50 9.91
N MET A 73 12.48 7.68 10.10
CA MET A 73 13.78 8.04 9.52
C MET A 73 14.94 7.67 10.46
N SER A 74 15.04 6.38 10.79
CA SER A 74 16.07 5.87 11.71
C SER A 74 17.48 5.92 11.13
N ASN A 75 18.48 6.13 11.99
CA ASN A 75 19.89 5.87 11.68
C ASN A 75 20.22 4.35 11.71
N GLU A 76 21.49 3.97 11.48
CA GLU A 76 21.89 2.55 11.42
C GLU A 76 21.74 1.83 12.77
N GLU A 77 22.14 2.47 13.88
CA GLU A 77 22.07 1.91 15.23
C GLU A 77 20.60 1.73 15.67
N GLU A 78 19.79 2.78 15.49
CA GLU A 78 18.35 2.76 15.77
C GLU A 78 17.64 1.68 14.96
N LYS A 79 18.04 1.49 13.69
CA LYS A 79 17.46 0.47 12.82
C LYS A 79 17.80 -0.94 13.29
N GLU A 80 19.02 -1.17 13.77
CA GLU A 80 19.43 -2.46 14.31
C GLU A 80 18.61 -2.82 15.54
N GLU A 81 18.46 -1.89 16.48
CA GLU A 81 17.63 -2.04 17.68
C GLU A 81 16.15 -2.32 17.33
N LEU A 82 15.54 -1.50 16.47
CA LEU A 82 14.18 -1.73 15.98
C LEU A 82 14.03 -3.12 15.34
N SER A 83 15.01 -3.56 14.55
CA SER A 83 14.97 -4.85 13.85
C SER A 83 15.06 -6.04 14.83
N LEU A 84 15.83 -5.91 15.91
CA LEU A 84 15.95 -6.94 16.94
C LEU A 84 14.62 -7.15 17.67
N ILE A 85 13.97 -6.06 18.08
CA ILE A 85 12.66 -6.11 18.75
C ILE A 85 11.60 -6.65 17.78
N GLN A 86 11.54 -6.09 16.57
CA GLN A 86 10.54 -6.47 15.57
C GLN A 86 10.59 -7.96 15.23
N THR A 87 11.78 -8.53 15.07
CA THR A 87 11.90 -9.95 14.68
C THR A 87 11.27 -10.87 15.73
N ASN A 88 11.65 -10.70 17.01
CA ASN A 88 11.12 -11.55 18.08
C ASN A 88 9.61 -11.37 18.29
N LEU A 89 9.15 -10.12 18.21
CA LEU A 89 7.75 -9.77 18.34
C LEU A 89 6.93 -10.39 17.20
N MET A 90 7.36 -10.20 15.95
CA MET A 90 6.60 -10.65 14.79
C MET A 90 6.58 -12.17 14.65
N ASP A 91 7.64 -12.87 15.06
CA ASP A 91 7.61 -14.34 15.12
C ASP A 91 6.49 -14.84 16.04
N TYR A 92 6.36 -14.23 17.21
CA TYR A 92 5.28 -14.54 18.15
C TYR A 92 3.90 -14.17 17.60
N VAL A 93 3.76 -12.95 17.06
CA VAL A 93 2.50 -12.48 16.47
C VAL A 93 2.04 -13.41 15.35
N ASN A 94 2.94 -13.82 14.45
CA ASN A 94 2.61 -14.71 13.34
C ASN A 94 2.21 -16.12 13.83
N GLN A 95 2.91 -16.65 14.84
CA GLN A 95 2.55 -17.93 15.44
C GLN A 95 1.17 -17.86 16.13
N SER A 96 0.93 -16.84 16.95
CA SER A 96 -0.35 -16.66 17.64
C SER A 96 -1.49 -16.40 16.66
N ALA A 97 -1.25 -15.66 15.57
CA ALA A 97 -2.25 -15.47 14.52
C ALA A 97 -2.65 -16.80 13.89
N LEU A 98 -1.69 -17.70 13.61
CA LEU A 98 -2.01 -19.05 13.15
C LEU A 98 -2.86 -19.81 14.17
N GLN A 99 -2.50 -19.74 15.45
CA GLN A 99 -3.24 -20.41 16.54
C GLN A 99 -4.67 -19.87 16.71
N PHE A 100 -4.88 -18.56 16.58
CA PHE A 100 -6.23 -17.99 16.57
C PHE A 100 -7.03 -18.43 15.34
N ILE A 101 -6.41 -18.47 14.16
CA ILE A 101 -7.07 -18.92 12.91
C ILE A 101 -7.48 -20.39 13.00
N THR A 102 -6.64 -21.25 13.59
CA THR A 102 -6.92 -22.68 13.73
C THR A 102 -7.81 -23.00 14.93
N GLY A 103 -8.05 -22.03 15.83
CA GLY A 103 -8.82 -22.20 17.05
C GLY A 103 -8.06 -22.91 18.18
N GLU A 104 -6.73 -22.96 18.11
CA GLU A 104 -5.87 -23.39 19.23
C GLU A 104 -5.85 -22.33 20.34
N LEU A 105 -5.92 -21.05 19.97
CA LEU A 105 -6.22 -19.94 20.88
C LEU A 105 -7.63 -19.41 20.61
N ASP A 106 -8.31 -18.99 21.68
CA ASP A 106 -9.63 -18.37 21.63
C ASP A 106 -9.50 -16.84 21.73
N LEU A 107 -10.15 -16.12 20.83
CA LEU A 107 -10.06 -14.65 20.75
C LEU A 107 -10.63 -13.93 21.97
N GLU A 108 -11.56 -14.53 22.73
CA GLU A 108 -12.16 -13.89 23.90
C GLU A 108 -11.40 -14.26 25.17
N ALA A 109 -10.91 -15.50 25.28
CA ALA A 109 -10.25 -16.01 26.48
C ALA A 109 -8.74 -15.69 26.54
N ASP A 110 -8.06 -15.69 25.39
CA ASP A 110 -6.58 -15.64 25.34
C ASP A 110 -6.01 -14.28 24.91
N TRP A 111 -6.86 -13.33 24.52
CA TRP A 111 -6.43 -12.04 23.97
C TRP A 111 -5.57 -11.22 24.93
N ASP A 112 -5.97 -11.08 26.19
CA ASP A 112 -5.21 -10.30 27.18
C ASP A 112 -3.83 -10.90 27.45
N SER A 113 -3.73 -12.24 27.43
CA SER A 113 -2.44 -12.93 27.55
C SER A 113 -1.58 -12.72 26.31
N TYR A 114 -2.17 -12.75 25.12
CA TYR A 114 -1.47 -12.44 23.87
C TYR A 114 -0.90 -11.01 23.87
N VAL A 115 -1.71 -10.02 24.26
CA VAL A 115 -1.27 -8.62 24.37
C VAL A 115 -0.14 -8.48 25.38
N SER A 116 -0.28 -9.08 26.58
CA SER A 116 0.76 -9.04 27.62
C SER A 116 2.09 -9.64 27.13
N GLN A 117 2.02 -10.70 26.31
CA GLN A 117 3.21 -11.32 25.73
C GLN A 117 3.82 -10.50 24.60
N CYS A 118 3.02 -9.78 23.80
CA CYS A 118 3.52 -8.79 22.86
C CYS A 118 4.28 -7.66 23.57
N GLU A 119 3.72 -7.14 24.68
CA GLU A 119 4.37 -6.12 25.50
C GLU A 119 5.69 -6.62 26.10
N ALA A 120 5.70 -7.85 26.65
CA ALA A 120 6.91 -8.49 27.17
C ALA A 120 7.98 -8.74 26.09
N LYS A 121 7.57 -8.76 24.81
CA LYS A 121 8.46 -8.89 23.64
C LYS A 121 8.86 -7.55 23.04
N GLY A 122 8.51 -6.44 23.70
CA GLY A 122 8.94 -5.10 23.31
C GLY A 122 8.01 -4.38 22.34
N SER A 123 6.73 -4.76 22.22
CA SER A 123 5.80 -4.01 21.35
C SER A 123 5.67 -2.54 21.75
N THR A 124 5.63 -2.26 23.06
CA THR A 124 5.59 -0.89 23.58
C THR A 124 6.90 -0.16 23.32
N GLU A 125 8.04 -0.81 23.59
CA GLU A 125 9.37 -0.27 23.33
C GLU A 125 9.58 0.07 21.85
N TYR A 126 9.16 -0.81 20.94
CA TYR A 126 9.22 -0.58 19.50
C TYR A 126 8.44 0.68 19.08
N VAL A 127 7.22 0.83 19.59
CA VAL A 127 6.35 1.97 19.28
C VAL A 127 6.92 3.26 19.86
N ASP A 128 7.39 3.23 21.09
CA ASP A 128 7.98 4.40 21.75
C ASP A 128 9.24 4.87 21.01
N MET A 129 10.11 3.94 20.64
CA MET A 129 11.32 4.23 19.86
C MET A 129 11.00 4.79 18.46
N ALA A 130 10.05 4.17 17.76
CA ALA A 130 9.58 4.67 16.46
C ALA A 130 9.02 6.10 16.55
N ASN A 131 8.24 6.38 17.59
CA ASN A 131 7.67 7.70 17.85
C ASN A 131 8.75 8.73 18.19
N GLU A 132 9.75 8.36 19.00
CA GLU A 132 10.88 9.23 19.33
C GLU A 132 11.67 9.62 18.07
N ILE A 133 12.04 8.63 17.25
CA ILE A 133 12.71 8.85 15.97
C ILE A 133 11.88 9.78 15.09
N PHE A 134 10.58 9.54 14.97
CA PHE A 134 9.70 10.41 14.20
C PHE A 134 9.68 11.84 14.76
N GLN A 135 9.54 12.05 16.07
CA GLN A 135 9.56 13.39 16.66
C GLN A 135 10.87 14.13 16.40
N ASN A 136 12.00 13.41 16.40
CA ASN A 136 13.33 13.97 16.15
C ASN A 136 13.56 14.30 14.66
N THR A 137 12.83 13.65 13.75
CA THR A 137 13.11 13.71 12.29
C THR A 137 11.99 14.33 11.46
N LYS A 138 10.82 14.61 12.04
CA LYS A 138 9.65 15.18 11.34
C LYS A 138 9.93 16.48 10.58
N ASP A 139 10.86 17.31 11.06
CA ASP A 139 11.26 18.56 10.38
C ASP A 139 11.89 18.28 9.01
N LEU A 140 12.59 17.14 8.84
CA LEU A 140 13.15 16.71 7.55
C LEU A 140 12.06 16.32 6.55
N LEU A 141 10.87 15.94 7.04
CA LEU A 141 9.70 15.60 6.25
C LEU A 141 8.84 16.82 5.91
N GLY A 142 9.24 18.02 6.36
CA GLY A 142 8.47 19.25 6.19
C GLY A 142 7.15 19.25 6.98
N MET A 143 7.11 18.53 8.11
CA MET A 143 5.96 18.40 9.01
C MET A 143 6.08 19.29 10.24
#